data_AF-A0A2V1BIB6-F1
#
_entry.id   AF-A0A2V1BIB6-F1
#
_cell.length_a   1.000
_cell.length_b   1.000
_cell.length_c   1.000
_cell.angle_alpha   90.00
_cell.angle_beta   90.00
_cell.angle_gamma   90.00
#
_symmetry.space_group_name_H-M   'P 1'
#
loop_
_entity.id
_entity.type
_entity.pdbx_description
1 polymer ?
#
loop_
_entity_poly.entity_id
_entity_poly.type
_entity_poly.pdbx_seq_one_letter_code
_entity_poly.pdbx_strand_id
1 'polypeptide(L)'
;RAKITLLWVPGHTDIPGNEEADELAKLATKRPPESDETSLALMGIKAKQANNLEWLRLLKPNTTYDKTFGWQTRQKLLLPKNTKREVSSAYFQLKLRHGYIKSYLYNLGHTTNDKCTCGHYESPEHLLLEC
;
A
#
# COMPACT_ATOMS: atom_id res chain seq x y z
N ARG A 1 3.36 -10.43 41.95
CA ARG A 1 3.25 -10.01 40.52
C ARG A 1 2.21 -8.90 40.46
N ALA A 2 2.52 -7.75 39.83
CA ALA A 2 1.55 -6.67 39.66
C ALA A 2 0.59 -6.99 38.49
N LYS A 3 -0.69 -6.62 38.63
CA LYS A 3 -1.70 -6.74 37.59
C LYS A 3 -1.85 -5.39 36.90
N ILE A 4 -1.51 -5.32 35.62
CA ILE A 4 -1.65 -4.12 34.79
C ILE A 4 -2.92 -4.26 33.95
N THR A 5 -3.71 -3.19 33.85
CA THR A 5 -4.89 -3.11 32.99
C THR A 5 -4.75 -1.91 32.07
N LEU A 6 -5.02 -2.08 30.78
CA LEU A 6 -5.02 -1.00 29.80
C LEU A 6 -6.47 -0.53 29.61
N LEU A 7 -6.68 0.77 29.75
CA LEU A 7 -7.97 1.43 29.53
C LEU A 7 -7.80 2.51 28.48
N TRP A 8 -8.72 2.56 27.52
CA TRP A 8 -8.78 3.64 26.56
C TRP A 8 -9.65 4.78 27.12
N VAL A 9 -9.24 6.02 26.86
CA VAL A 9 -9.92 7.24 27.30
C VAL A 9 -10.11 8.16 26.10
N PRO A 10 -11.30 8.75 25.89
CA PRO A 10 -11.52 9.74 24.84
C PRO A 10 -10.77 11.05 25.12
N GLY A 11 -10.14 11.62 24.09
CA GLY A 11 -9.53 12.95 24.20
C GLY A 11 -10.57 14.07 24.23
N HIS A 12 -10.18 15.24 24.77
CA HIS A 12 -11.03 16.44 24.86
C HIS A 12 -12.32 16.23 25.66
N THR A 13 -12.23 15.45 26.74
CA THR A 13 -13.36 15.20 27.65
C THR A 13 -13.12 15.75 29.06
N ASP A 14 -12.16 16.67 29.18
CA ASP A 14 -11.79 17.35 30.43
C ASP A 14 -11.42 16.38 31.56
N ILE A 15 -10.90 15.20 31.23
CA ILE A 15 -10.40 14.24 32.21
C ILE A 15 -9.02 14.74 32.68
N PRO A 16 -8.88 15.18 33.95
CA PRO A 16 -7.72 15.97 34.36
C PRO A 16 -6.39 15.29 34.07
N GLY A 17 -6.25 14.00 34.34
CA GLY A 17 -5.01 13.26 34.08
C GLY A 17 -4.72 13.03 32.59
N ASN A 18 -5.74 12.96 31.73
CA ASN A 18 -5.55 12.85 30.28
C ASN A 18 -5.13 14.20 29.69
N GLU A 19 -5.78 15.29 30.13
CA GLU A 19 -5.43 16.65 29.70
C GLU A 19 -4.02 17.04 30.19
N GLU A 20 -3.66 16.74 31.44
CA GLU A 20 -2.30 16.97 31.95
C GLU A 20 -1.25 16.18 31.16
N ALA A 21 -1.53 14.91 30.84
CA ALA A 21 -0.64 14.10 30.00
C ALA A 21 -0.47 14.70 28.58
N ASP A 22 -1.54 15.19 27.97
CA ASP A 22 -1.52 15.85 26.66
C ASP A 22 -0.77 17.19 26.71
N GLU A 23 -0.98 18.01 27.75
CA GLU A 23 -0.23 19.24 27.98
C GLU A 23 1.27 18.99 28.13
N LEU A 24 1.65 17.99 28.94
CA LEU A 24 3.05 17.60 29.12
C LEU A 24 3.67 17.10 27.80
N ALA A 25 2.92 16.32 27.01
CA ALA A 25 3.37 15.88 25.69
C ALA A 25 3.59 17.08 24.75
N LYS A 26 2.66 18.05 24.70
CA LYS A 26 2.82 19.29 23.92
C LYS A 26 4.01 20.12 24.37
N LEU A 27 4.25 20.23 25.68
CA LEU A 27 5.44 20.92 26.20
C LEU A 27 6.73 20.21 25.79
N ALA A 28 6.74 18.87 25.79
CA ALA A 28 7.88 18.10 25.33
C ALA A 28 8.19 18.35 23.84
N THR A 29 7.19 18.56 22.99
CA THR A 29 7.43 18.88 21.56
C THR A 29 8.15 20.21 21.32
N LYS A 30 8.15 21.12 22.30
CA LYS A 30 8.86 22.41 22.21
C LYS A 30 10.34 22.29 22.60
N ARG A 31 10.73 21.18 23.23
CA ARG A 31 12.12 20.96 23.60
C ARG A 31 12.95 20.70 22.34
N PRO A 32 14.18 21.24 22.26
CA PRO A 32 15.07 20.90 21.17
C PRO A 32 15.38 19.40 21.21
N PRO A 33 15.58 18.76 20.05
CA PRO A 33 15.96 17.35 20.00
C PRO A 33 17.31 17.15 20.71
N GLU A 34 17.46 16.03 21.40
CA GLU A 34 18.73 15.68 22.07
C GLU A 34 19.82 15.26 21.08
N SER A 35 19.44 14.90 19.85
CA SER A 35 20.35 14.48 18.78
C SER A 35 19.94 15.05 17.43
N ASP A 36 20.93 15.29 16.57
CA ASP A 36 20.72 15.61 15.15
C ASP A 36 20.45 14.36 14.28
N GLU A 37 20.41 13.17 14.89
CA GLU A 37 20.08 11.94 14.19
C GLU A 37 18.63 11.96 13.70
N THR A 38 18.46 11.79 12.39
CA THR A 38 17.14 11.73 11.78
C THR A 38 16.52 10.36 12.00
N SER A 39 15.30 10.29 12.51
CA SER A 39 14.59 9.02 12.66
C SER A 39 14.35 8.33 11.31
N LEU A 40 14.43 6.99 11.29
CA LEU A 40 14.06 6.17 10.12
C LEU A 40 12.63 6.49 9.65
N ALA A 41 11.73 6.82 10.57
CA ALA A 41 10.37 7.26 10.26
C ALA A 41 10.36 8.55 9.42
N LEU A 42 11.13 9.58 9.82
CA LEU A 42 11.21 10.82 9.07
C LEU A 42 11.86 10.62 7.70
N MET A 43 12.92 9.80 7.62
CA MET A 43 13.53 9.42 6.34
C MET A 43 12.52 8.73 5.42
N GLY A 44 11.73 7.80 5.95
CA GLY A 44 10.67 7.12 5.20
C GLY A 44 9.59 8.08 4.67
N ILE A 45 9.18 9.07 5.48
CA ILE A 45 8.23 10.12 5.06
C ILE A 45 8.83 10.95 3.91
N LYS A 46 10.07 11.42 4.05
CA LYS A 46 10.77 12.22 3.02
C LYS A 46 10.95 11.43 1.72
N ALA A 47 11.38 10.16 1.81
CA ALA A 47 11.54 9.29 0.65
C ALA A 47 10.22 9.08 -0.09
N LYS A 48 9.12 8.86 0.64
CA LYS A 48 7.78 8.73 0.04
C LYS A 48 7.34 10.01 -0.65
N GLN A 49 7.61 11.17 -0.06
CA GLN A 49 7.29 12.48 -0.64
C GLN A 49 8.09 12.72 -1.93
N ALA A 50 9.40 12.49 -1.90
CA ALA A 50 10.27 12.62 -3.07
C ALA A 50 9.83 11.70 -4.21
N ASN A 51 9.53 10.43 -3.91
CA ASN A 51 9.03 9.48 -4.88
C ASN A 51 7.69 9.96 -5.50
N ASN A 52 6.74 10.42 -4.69
CA ASN A 52 5.46 10.91 -5.21
C ASN A 52 5.62 12.10 -6.16
N LEU A 53 6.47 13.08 -5.80
CA LEU A 53 6.76 14.22 -6.65
C LEU A 53 7.38 13.80 -7.98
N GLU A 54 8.32 12.86 -7.96
CA GLU A 54 8.95 12.34 -9.18
C GLU A 54 7.96 11.57 -10.06
N TRP A 55 7.10 10.74 -9.47
CA TRP A 55 6.03 10.06 -10.21
C TRP A 55 5.07 11.06 -10.87
N LEU A 56 4.65 12.10 -10.16
CA LEU A 56 3.81 13.15 -10.72
C LEU A 56 4.51 13.89 -11.87
N ARG A 57 5.82 14.11 -11.74
CA ARG A 57 6.65 14.71 -12.79
C ARG A 57 6.75 13.82 -14.02
N LEU A 58 6.97 12.52 -13.86
CA LEU A 58 7.09 11.58 -14.99
C LEU A 58 5.76 11.35 -15.70
N LEU A 59 4.67 11.30 -14.94
CA LEU A 59 3.34 11.06 -15.47
C LEU A 59 2.75 12.24 -16.24
N LYS A 60 3.49 13.36 -16.42
CA LYS A 60 3.05 14.65 -17.00
C LYS A 60 1.81 14.49 -17.87
N PRO A 61 0.63 14.65 -17.26
CA PRO A 61 -0.56 14.35 -17.99
C PRO A 61 -0.85 15.58 -18.86
N ASN A 62 -1.00 15.35 -20.15
CA ASN A 62 -1.24 16.41 -21.12
C ASN A 62 -2.36 16.01 -22.09
N THR A 63 -3.44 15.41 -21.57
CA THR A 63 -4.30 14.54 -22.38
C THR A 63 -5.82 14.70 -22.33
N THR A 64 -6.50 15.76 -21.91
CA THR A 64 -7.99 15.81 -21.77
C THR A 64 -8.63 14.76 -20.82
N TYR A 65 -8.35 13.46 -20.99
CA TYR A 65 -8.69 12.37 -20.08
C TYR A 65 -8.15 12.63 -18.68
N ASP A 66 -6.92 13.13 -18.56
CA ASP A 66 -6.30 13.51 -17.30
C ASP A 66 -6.97 14.67 -16.57
N LYS A 67 -7.43 15.69 -17.30
CA LYS A 67 -8.16 16.83 -16.75
C LYS A 67 -9.49 16.39 -16.16
N THR A 68 -10.04 15.29 -16.68
CA THR A 68 -11.32 14.71 -16.26
C THR A 68 -11.12 13.67 -15.15
N PHE A 69 -10.09 12.84 -15.27
CA PHE A 69 -9.76 11.74 -14.36
C PHE A 69 -8.32 11.94 -13.88
N GLY A 70 -8.14 12.83 -12.91
CA GLY A 70 -6.82 13.18 -12.38
C GLY A 70 -6.01 11.94 -12.04
N TRP A 71 -4.77 11.87 -12.55
CA TRP A 71 -3.88 10.75 -12.28
C TRP A 71 -3.60 10.66 -10.78
N GLN A 72 -3.76 9.47 -10.23
CA GLN A 72 -3.45 9.22 -8.83
C GLN A 72 -2.25 8.29 -8.78
N THR A 73 -1.17 8.75 -8.18
CA THR A 73 0.05 7.97 -7.87
C THR A 73 -0.26 7.00 -6.72
N ARG A 74 -1.26 6.13 -6.91
CA ARG A 74 -1.68 5.16 -5.90
C ARG A 74 -0.78 3.96 -5.98
N GLN A 75 -0.11 3.68 -4.87
CA GLN A 75 0.63 2.42 -4.68
C GLN A 75 -0.29 1.20 -4.53
N LYS A 76 -1.58 1.42 -4.23
CA LYS A 76 -2.57 0.36 -4.03
C LYS A 76 -3.59 0.38 -5.16
N LEU A 77 -3.78 -0.77 -5.81
CA LEU A 77 -4.88 -0.98 -6.74
C LEU A 77 -6.20 -0.86 -5.97
N LEU A 78 -7.13 -0.09 -6.52
CA LEU A 78 -8.46 0.08 -5.94
C LEU A 78 -9.36 -1.03 -6.44
N LEU A 79 -10.03 -1.71 -5.50
CA LEU A 79 -11.09 -2.67 -5.78
C LEU A 79 -12.43 -2.09 -5.32
N PRO A 80 -13.55 -2.42 -5.99
CA PRO A 80 -14.88 -2.05 -5.52
C PRO A 80 -15.10 -2.47 -4.06
N LYS A 81 -15.88 -1.67 -3.32
CA LYS A 81 -16.28 -2.02 -1.96
C LYS A 81 -17.01 -3.38 -1.98
N ASN A 82 -16.73 -4.23 -0.99
CA ASN A 82 -17.27 -5.59 -0.87
C ASN A 82 -16.81 -6.58 -1.95
N THR A 83 -15.70 -6.32 -2.64
CA THR A 83 -15.09 -7.35 -3.50
C THR A 83 -14.69 -8.55 -2.66
N LYS A 84 -15.17 -9.75 -3.03
CA LYS A 84 -14.81 -10.99 -2.33
C LYS A 84 -13.30 -11.24 -2.40
N ARG A 85 -12.74 -11.94 -1.41
CA ARG A 85 -11.30 -12.18 -1.30
C ARG A 85 -10.76 -12.94 -2.52
N GLU A 86 -11.52 -13.90 -3.01
CA GLU A 86 -11.15 -14.77 -4.14
C GLU A 86 -11.01 -13.95 -5.42
N VAL A 87 -12.00 -13.09 -5.69
CA VAL A 87 -12.00 -12.18 -6.85
C VAL A 87 -10.86 -11.18 -6.75
N SER A 88 -10.65 -10.63 -5.55
CA SER A 88 -9.55 -9.70 -5.28
C SER A 88 -8.20 -10.38 -5.57
N SER A 89 -8.01 -11.60 -5.07
CA SER A 89 -6.79 -12.37 -5.27
C SER A 89 -6.55 -12.69 -6.74
N ALA A 90 -7.56 -13.20 -7.45
CA ALA A 90 -7.47 -13.47 -8.88
C ALA A 90 -7.11 -12.21 -9.67
N TYR A 91 -7.73 -11.07 -9.37
CA TYR A 91 -7.42 -9.80 -10.00
C TYR A 91 -5.95 -9.40 -9.81
N PHE A 92 -5.43 -9.44 -8.57
CA PHE A 92 -4.03 -9.12 -8.31
C PHE A 92 -3.08 -10.08 -9.04
N GLN A 93 -3.37 -11.38 -9.01
CA GLN A 93 -2.54 -12.39 -9.66
C GLN A 93 -2.47 -12.19 -11.17
N LEU A 94 -3.62 -11.94 -11.82
CA LEU A 94 -3.69 -11.67 -13.25
C LEU A 94 -3.00 -10.34 -13.60
N LYS A 95 -3.24 -9.28 -12.82
CA LYS A 95 -2.70 -7.95 -13.10
C LYS A 95 -1.18 -7.86 -12.94
N LEU A 96 -0.64 -8.54 -11.94
CA LEU A 96 0.79 -8.60 -11.66
C LEU A 96 1.49 -9.74 -12.42
N ARG A 97 0.72 -10.62 -13.08
CA ARG A 97 1.19 -11.87 -13.69
C ARG A 97 1.90 -12.81 -12.71
N HIS A 98 1.61 -12.68 -11.41
CA HIS A 98 2.24 -13.43 -10.33
C HIS A 98 1.17 -14.22 -9.58
N GLY A 99 1.18 -15.54 -9.68
CA GLY A 99 0.17 -16.37 -9.05
C GLY A 99 0.08 -17.77 -9.64
N TYR A 100 -1.10 -18.38 -9.54
CA TYR A 100 -1.37 -19.69 -10.15
C TYR A 100 -1.62 -19.58 -11.66
N ILE A 101 -0.57 -19.17 -12.38
CA ILE A 101 -0.50 -19.11 -13.84
C ILE A 101 0.70 -19.95 -14.25
N LYS A 102 0.55 -20.89 -15.18
CA LYS A 102 1.60 -21.85 -15.51
C LYS A 102 2.87 -21.19 -16.03
N SER A 103 2.78 -20.10 -16.80
CA SER A 103 3.97 -19.34 -17.19
C SER A 103 4.79 -18.87 -15.99
N TYR A 104 4.13 -18.33 -14.97
CA TYR A 104 4.78 -17.89 -13.74
C TYR A 104 5.32 -19.07 -12.93
N LEU A 105 4.52 -20.12 -12.74
CA LEU A 105 4.94 -21.31 -12.00
C LEU A 105 6.10 -22.05 -12.68
N TYR A 106 6.17 -22.06 -14.02
CA TYR A 106 7.24 -22.68 -14.79
C TYR A 106 8.56 -21.95 -14.56
N ASN A 107 8.52 -20.61 -14.57
CA ASN A 107 9.69 -19.78 -14.26
C ASN A 107 10.22 -19.99 -12.83
N LEU A 108 9.34 -20.36 -11.89
CA LEU A 108 9.72 -20.73 -10.52
C LEU A 108 10.15 -22.20 -10.37
N GLY A 109 10.08 -23.00 -11.43
CA GLY A 109 10.37 -24.44 -11.38
C GLY A 109 9.32 -25.28 -10.65
N HIS A 110 8.09 -24.77 -10.50
CA HIS A 110 6.98 -25.47 -9.83
C HIS A 110 6.09 -26.29 -10.77
N THR A 111 6.24 -26.12 -12.08
CA THR A 111 5.57 -26.94 -13.11
C THR A 111 6.57 -27.27 -14.22
N THR A 112 6.33 -28.38 -14.92
CA THR A 112 7.16 -28.85 -16.04
C THR A 112 6.78 -28.23 -17.38
N ASN A 113 5.61 -27.59 -17.46
CA ASN A 113 5.16 -26.87 -18.66
C ASN A 113 4.49 -25.54 -18.30
N ASP A 114 4.60 -24.60 -19.24
CA ASP A 114 4.02 -23.26 -19.23
C ASP A 114 2.76 -23.16 -20.10
N LYS A 115 2.19 -24.31 -20.54
CA LYS A 115 1.12 -24.36 -21.54
C LYS A 115 -0.26 -24.53 -20.93
N CYS A 116 -1.22 -23.77 -21.44
CA CYS A 116 -2.64 -23.90 -21.14
C CYS A 116 -3.20 -25.24 -21.65
N THR A 117 -4.39 -25.64 -21.20
CA THR A 117 -5.08 -26.85 -21.68
C THR A 117 -5.41 -26.82 -23.16
N CYS A 118 -5.56 -25.64 -23.76
CA CYS A 118 -5.71 -25.47 -25.22
C CYS A 118 -4.38 -25.62 -25.99
N GLY A 119 -3.25 -25.78 -25.30
CA GLY A 119 -1.93 -25.99 -25.89
C GLY A 119 -1.09 -24.73 -26.14
N HIS A 120 -1.68 -23.54 -25.97
CA HIS A 120 -0.97 -22.25 -26.07
C HIS A 120 -0.21 -21.90 -24.78
N TYR A 121 0.68 -20.90 -24.85
CA TYR A 121 1.39 -20.36 -23.69
C TYR A 121 0.41 -19.73 -22.70
N GLU A 122 0.41 -20.19 -21.44
CA GLU A 122 -0.54 -19.73 -20.43
C GLU A 122 -0.08 -18.41 -19.80
N SER A 123 -0.42 -17.30 -20.43
CA SER A 123 -0.28 -15.95 -19.87
C SER A 123 -1.62 -15.46 -19.30
N PRO A 124 -1.63 -14.45 -18.40
CA PRO A 124 -2.89 -13.82 -18.01
C PRO A 124 -3.63 -13.17 -19.18
N GLU A 125 -2.92 -12.69 -20.22
CA GLU A 125 -3.54 -12.21 -21.45
C GLU A 125 -4.29 -13.34 -22.17
N HIS A 126 -3.64 -14.50 -22.32
CA HIS A 126 -4.26 -15.68 -22.91
C HIS A 126 -5.49 -16.12 -22.14
N LEU A 127 -5.37 -16.27 -20.81
CA LEU A 127 -6.47 -16.67 -19.93
C LEU A 127 -7.68 -15.71 -19.97
N LEU A 128 -7.46 -14.43 -20.26
CA LEU A 128 -8.52 -13.41 -20.29
C LEU A 128 -9.11 -13.16 -21.68
N LEU A 129 -8.31 -13.31 -22.74
CA LEU A 129 -8.65 -12.77 -24.07
C LEU A 129 -8.59 -13.81 -25.20
N GLU A 130 -7.87 -14.92 -25.04
CA GLU A 130 -7.48 -15.79 -26.17
C GLU A 130 -7.71 -17.30 -25.94
N CYS A 131 -8.09 -17.70 -24.72
CA CYS A 131 -8.15 -19.11 -24.30
C CYS A 131 -9.32 -19.90 -24.89
#